data_AF-A0A813HSK4-F1
#
_entry.id   AF-A0A813HSK4-F1
#
_cell.length_a   1.000
_cell.length_b   1.000
_cell.length_c   1.000
_cell.angle_alpha   90.00
_cell.angle_beta   90.00
_cell.angle_gamma   90.00
#
_symmetry.space_group_name_H-M   'P 1'
#
loop_
_entity.id
_entity.type
_entity.pdbx_description
1 polymer ?
#
loop_
_entity_poly.entity_id
_entity_poly.type
_entity_poly.pdbx_seq_one_letter_code
_entity_poly.pdbx_strand_id
1 'polypeptide(L)'
;MEQLSGSSLIDAMEEWLSSEDFDRSWKECYERSCKGATGRSDRNISESVLFQTASLVHSHLPFGVLESMIPQPDKEFVQGSLEAVGAEDSRKAGFKDLEHFEAALVVVYTHLAHCADMLEQEMPGMADAVASGKIDPRA
;
A
#
# COMPACT_ATOMS: atom_id res chain seq x y z
N MET A 1 -27.73 10.46 17.37
CA MET A 1 -26.43 10.24 18.03
C MET A 1 -25.39 10.30 16.94
N GLU A 2 -24.83 11.48 16.71
CA GLU A 2 -23.63 11.63 15.88
C GLU A 2 -22.45 11.10 16.70
N GLN A 3 -21.91 9.95 16.32
CA GLN A 3 -20.57 9.55 16.71
C GLN A 3 -19.60 10.36 15.85
N LEU A 4 -19.12 11.48 16.38
CA LEU A 4 -17.98 12.19 15.83
C LEU A 4 -16.70 11.66 16.48
N SER A 5 -15.79 11.19 15.60
CA SER A 5 -14.33 11.31 15.70
C SER A 5 -13.56 10.29 16.56
N GLY A 6 -13.41 9.08 16.03
CA GLY A 6 -12.09 8.45 15.95
C GLY A 6 -11.73 8.41 14.46
N SER A 7 -10.59 8.97 14.05
CA SER A 7 -10.13 8.82 12.67
C SER A 7 -10.02 7.33 12.38
N SER A 8 -10.80 6.85 11.40
CA SER A 8 -10.70 5.45 10.99
C SER A 8 -9.32 5.21 10.38
N LEU A 9 -8.85 3.97 10.40
CA LEU A 9 -7.61 3.58 9.70
C LEU A 9 -7.63 4.00 8.23
N ILE A 10 -8.83 3.97 7.63
CA ILE A 10 -9.08 4.42 6.26
C ILE A 10 -8.85 5.93 6.15
N ASP A 11 -9.43 6.75 7.02
CA ASP A 11 -9.25 8.22 6.98
C ASP A 11 -7.77 8.60 7.14
N ALA A 12 -7.07 7.94 8.08
CA ALA A 12 -5.64 8.17 8.30
C ALA A 12 -4.80 7.79 7.07
N MET A 13 -5.15 6.69 6.40
CA MET A 13 -4.48 6.29 5.17
C MET A 13 -4.77 7.26 4.03
N GLU A 14 -6.02 7.68 3.84
CA GLU A 14 -6.41 8.65 2.80
C GLU A 14 -5.73 10.01 2.99
N GLU A 15 -5.63 10.48 4.23
CA GLU A 15 -4.89 11.70 4.57
C GLU A 15 -3.42 11.58 4.16
N TRP A 16 -2.78 10.45 4.49
CA TRP A 16 -1.38 10.23 4.13
C TRP A 16 -1.18 10.06 2.62
N LEU A 17 -2.03 9.28 1.94
CA LEU A 17 -1.97 9.08 0.48
C LEU A 17 -2.20 10.38 -0.31
N SER A 18 -2.89 11.36 0.30
CA SER A 18 -3.11 12.69 -0.29
C SER A 18 -1.99 13.69 0.06
N SER A 19 -0.98 13.30 0.83
CA SER A 19 0.05 14.18 1.36
C SER A 19 1.29 14.30 0.46
N GLU A 20 2.02 15.41 0.59
CA GLU A 20 3.34 15.57 -0.04
C GLU A 20 4.38 14.56 0.46
N ASP A 21 4.17 13.98 1.65
CA ASP A 21 5.07 12.98 2.22
C ASP A 21 4.95 11.65 1.50
N PHE A 22 3.73 11.17 1.22
CA PHE A 22 3.52 10.03 0.33
C PHE A 22 4.12 10.31 -1.04
N ASP A 23 3.81 11.48 -1.58
CA ASP A 23 4.14 11.86 -2.95
C ASP A 23 5.66 11.91 -3.20
N ARG A 24 6.43 12.31 -2.18
CA ARG A 24 7.89 12.23 -2.15
C ARG A 24 8.38 10.80 -1.92
N SER A 25 7.80 10.09 -0.97
CA SER A 25 8.24 8.74 -0.56
C SER A 25 8.11 7.74 -1.71
N TRP A 26 7.01 7.74 -2.45
CA TRP A 26 6.83 6.80 -3.55
C TRP A 26 7.77 7.07 -4.72
N LYS A 27 8.06 8.35 -5.02
CA LYS A 27 9.02 8.73 -6.08
C LYS A 27 10.43 8.28 -5.73
N GLU A 28 10.87 8.52 -4.49
CA GLU A 28 12.18 8.04 -3.99
C GLU A 28 12.27 6.51 -4.03
N CYS A 29 11.23 5.82 -3.58
CA CYS A 29 11.17 4.35 -3.61
C CYS A 29 11.16 3.80 -5.05
N TYR A 30 10.42 4.44 -5.95
CA TYR A 30 10.40 4.09 -7.37
C TYR A 30 11.79 4.19 -8.01
N GLU A 31 12.52 5.29 -7.77
CA GLU A 31 13.88 5.43 -8.27
C GLU A 31 14.82 4.34 -7.75
N ARG A 32 14.65 3.94 -6.48
CA ARG A 32 15.42 2.84 -5.87
C ARG A 32 15.08 1.50 -6.51
N SER A 33 13.79 1.20 -6.70
CA SER A 33 13.31 -0.02 -7.38
C SER A 33 13.82 -0.10 -8.83
N CYS A 34 13.83 1.01 -9.57
CA CYS A 34 14.36 1.07 -10.93
C CYS A 34 15.86 0.77 -11.02
N LYS A 35 16.66 1.17 -10.02
CA LYS A 35 18.12 0.88 -9.99
C LYS A 35 18.42 -0.61 -9.77
N GLY A 36 17.52 -1.34 -9.11
CA GLY A 36 17.62 -2.79 -8.89
C GLY A 36 16.98 -3.65 -9.97
N ALA A 37 16.11 -3.08 -10.82
CA ALA A 37 15.36 -3.82 -11.83
C ALA A 37 16.16 -3.97 -13.14
N THR A 38 16.58 -5.21 -13.45
CA THR A 38 17.14 -5.61 -14.75
C THR A 38 16.04 -5.71 -15.81
N GLY A 39 15.42 -4.60 -16.19
CA GLY A 39 14.35 -4.66 -17.19
C GLY A 39 13.51 -3.39 -17.31
N ARG A 40 14.12 -2.28 -17.74
CA ARG A 40 13.34 -1.29 -18.49
C ARG A 40 13.00 -1.92 -19.84
N SER A 41 11.79 -2.48 -19.95
CA SER A 41 11.17 -2.65 -21.26
C SER A 41 10.90 -1.24 -21.77
N ASP A 42 11.48 -0.86 -22.90
CA ASP A 42 11.59 0.51 -23.44
C ASP A 42 10.27 1.30 -23.62
N ARG A 43 9.11 0.75 -23.20
CA ARG A 43 7.80 1.40 -23.34
C ARG A 43 6.95 1.47 -22.08
N ASN A 44 7.11 0.56 -21.09
CA ASN A 44 6.23 0.49 -19.92
C ASN A 44 7.00 0.12 -18.64
N ILE A 45 6.51 0.57 -17.49
CA ILE A 45 7.07 0.24 -16.17
C ILE A 45 6.65 -1.18 -15.80
N SER A 46 7.64 -2.03 -15.47
CA SER A 46 7.38 -3.42 -15.10
C SER A 46 6.61 -3.53 -13.78
N GLU A 47 5.75 -4.54 -13.68
CA GLU A 47 5.06 -4.91 -12.45
C GLU A 47 6.03 -5.23 -11.29
N SER A 48 7.20 -5.80 -11.57
CA SER A 48 8.23 -6.02 -10.55
C SER A 48 8.71 -4.75 -9.86
N VAL A 49 8.72 -3.62 -10.57
CA VAL A 49 9.04 -2.32 -9.98
C VAL A 49 7.91 -1.87 -9.06
N LEU A 50 6.64 -2.14 -9.39
CA LEU A 50 5.52 -1.85 -8.49
C LEU A 50 5.65 -2.64 -7.18
N PHE A 51 5.90 -3.94 -7.24
CA PHE A 51 6.04 -4.76 -6.02
C PHE A 51 7.17 -4.27 -5.11
N GLN A 52 8.32 -3.96 -5.69
CA GLN A 52 9.45 -3.44 -4.93
C GLN A 52 9.14 -2.06 -4.36
N THR A 53 8.48 -1.19 -5.13
CA THR A 53 8.12 0.14 -4.65
C THR A 53 7.08 0.07 -3.54
N ALA A 54 6.01 -0.73 -3.68
CA ALA A 54 5.01 -0.93 -2.64
C ALA A 54 5.65 -1.51 -1.35
N SER A 55 6.60 -2.43 -1.47
CA SER A 55 7.35 -2.92 -0.32
C SER A 55 8.18 -1.82 0.35
N LEU A 56 8.88 -0.99 -0.43
CA LEU A 56 9.73 0.08 0.10
C LEU A 56 8.92 1.23 0.72
N VAL A 57 7.82 1.63 0.08
CA VAL A 57 6.93 2.72 0.55
C VAL A 57 6.35 2.40 1.92
N HIS A 58 6.18 1.12 2.28
CA HIS A 58 5.69 0.71 3.59
C HIS A 58 6.57 1.25 4.73
N SER A 59 7.89 1.33 4.52
CA SER A 59 8.83 1.88 5.50
C SER A 59 8.72 3.40 5.71
N HIS A 60 7.88 4.07 4.92
CA HIS A 60 7.60 5.51 5.01
C HIS A 60 6.22 5.81 5.62
N LEU A 61 5.48 4.79 6.07
CA LEU A 61 4.21 5.03 6.76
C LEU A 61 4.45 5.88 8.01
N PRO A 62 3.52 6.80 8.34
CA PRO A 62 3.61 7.59 9.57
C PRO A 62 3.69 6.69 10.80
N PHE A 63 4.62 7.02 11.71
CA PHE A 63 4.74 6.35 13.00
C PHE A 63 3.40 6.34 13.74
N GLY A 64 3.07 5.20 14.34
CA GLY A 64 1.84 5.03 15.10
C GLY A 64 0.91 3.99 14.50
N VAL A 65 -0.37 4.32 14.36
CA VAL A 65 -1.42 3.34 14.03
C VAL A 65 -1.21 2.74 12.64
N LEU A 66 -0.88 3.54 11.62
CA LEU A 66 -0.64 3.05 10.27
C LEU A 66 0.57 2.10 10.20
N GLU A 67 1.71 2.49 10.75
CA GLU A 67 2.91 1.64 10.80
C GLU A 67 2.65 0.30 11.54
N SER A 68 1.83 0.34 12.59
CA SER A 68 1.57 -0.83 13.45
C SER A 68 0.54 -1.80 12.86
N MET A 69 -0.46 -1.27 12.15
CA MET A 69 -1.62 -2.05 11.68
C MET A 69 -1.52 -2.45 10.22
N ILE A 70 -0.84 -1.66 9.40
CA ILE A 70 -0.74 -1.92 7.96
C ILE A 70 0.43 -2.88 7.72
N PRO A 71 0.19 -4.10 7.23
CA PRO A 71 1.28 -5.02 6.90
C PRO A 71 1.97 -4.57 5.61
N GLN A 72 3.21 -5.03 5.43
CA GLN A 72 3.90 -4.84 4.16
C GLN A 72 3.16 -5.65 3.07
N PRO A 73 2.83 -5.06 1.92
CA PRO A 73 2.16 -5.79 0.86
C PRO A 73 3.10 -6.84 0.23
N ASP A 74 2.58 -8.05 0.03
CA ASP A 74 3.21 -9.08 -0.80
C ASP A 74 2.72 -8.99 -2.26
N LYS A 75 3.27 -9.84 -3.13
CA LYS A 75 2.96 -9.77 -4.57
C LYS A 75 1.53 -10.17 -4.85
N GLU A 76 1.06 -11.21 -4.17
CA GLU A 76 -0.26 -11.78 -4.30
C GLU A 76 -1.33 -10.75 -3.93
N PHE A 77 -1.13 -10.00 -2.83
CA PHE A 77 -2.01 -8.93 -2.40
C PHE A 77 -2.03 -7.76 -3.39
N VAL A 78 -0.86 -7.32 -3.88
CA VAL A 78 -0.80 -6.24 -4.88
C VAL A 78 -1.57 -6.64 -6.13
N GLN A 79 -1.38 -7.86 -6.62
CA GLN A 79 -2.10 -8.36 -7.79
C GLN A 79 -3.61 -8.42 -7.55
N GLY A 80 -4.04 -9.03 -6.45
CA GLY A 80 -5.46 -9.11 -6.10
C GLY A 80 -6.11 -7.74 -5.97
N SER A 81 -5.38 -6.76 -5.44
CA SER A 81 -5.87 -5.38 -5.31
C SER A 81 -6.11 -4.71 -6.66
N LEU A 82 -5.20 -4.87 -7.62
CA LEU A 82 -5.35 -4.30 -8.95
C LEU A 82 -6.44 -5.01 -9.76
N GLU A 83 -6.55 -6.34 -9.63
CA GLU A 83 -7.62 -7.12 -10.26
C GLU A 83 -9.01 -6.70 -9.75
N ALA A 84 -9.14 -6.40 -8.46
CA ALA A 84 -10.41 -6.01 -7.85
C ALA A 84 -10.97 -4.67 -8.39
N VAL A 85 -10.11 -3.75 -8.81
CA VAL A 85 -10.52 -2.46 -9.42
C VAL A 85 -10.65 -2.52 -10.95
N GLY A 86 -10.50 -3.72 -11.53
CA GLY A 86 -10.57 -3.91 -12.99
C GLY A 86 -9.41 -3.25 -13.74
N ALA A 87 -8.25 -3.08 -13.09
CA ALA A 87 -7.07 -2.54 -13.75
C ALA A 87 -6.67 -3.44 -14.94
N GLU A 88 -6.20 -2.81 -16.03
CA GLU A 88 -5.64 -3.55 -17.17
C GLU A 88 -4.52 -4.48 -16.67
N ASP A 89 -4.47 -5.72 -17.18
CA ASP A 89 -3.55 -6.76 -16.72
C ASP A 89 -2.08 -6.28 -16.87
N SER A 90 -1.55 -5.73 -15.77
CA SER A 90 -0.23 -5.08 -15.71
C SER A 90 0.90 -6.08 -15.98
N ARG A 91 0.63 -7.39 -15.88
CA ARG A 91 1.52 -8.47 -16.31
C ARG A 91 1.75 -8.49 -17.82
N LYS A 92 0.76 -8.05 -18.62
CA LYS A 92 0.82 -8.09 -20.09
C LYS A 92 1.30 -6.79 -20.69
N ALA A 93 0.85 -5.66 -20.13
CA ALA A 93 1.12 -4.34 -20.68
C ALA A 93 2.14 -3.54 -19.84
N GLY A 94 2.30 -3.79 -18.54
CA GLY A 94 3.00 -2.88 -17.63
C GLY A 94 2.25 -1.56 -17.41
N PHE A 95 2.83 -0.64 -16.63
CA PHE A 95 2.24 0.68 -16.41
C PHE A 95 2.73 1.68 -17.46
N LYS A 96 1.79 2.43 -18.04
CA LYS A 96 2.02 3.34 -19.19
C LYS A 96 2.85 4.57 -18.80
N ASP A 97 2.62 5.07 -17.60
CA ASP A 97 3.25 6.28 -17.08
C ASP A 97 3.27 6.25 -15.54
N LEU A 98 3.81 7.31 -14.96
CA LEU A 98 3.94 7.47 -13.53
C LEU A 98 2.59 7.71 -12.83
N GLU A 99 1.59 8.27 -13.51
CA GLU A 99 0.27 8.53 -12.93
C GLU A 99 -0.48 7.20 -12.71
N HIS A 100 -0.45 6.29 -13.69
CA HIS A 100 -0.99 4.95 -13.53
C HIS A 100 -0.24 4.14 -12.47
N PHE A 101 1.06 4.38 -12.32
CA PHE A 101 1.88 3.71 -11.32
C PHE A 101 1.55 4.19 -9.91
N GLU A 102 1.41 5.49 -9.71
CA GLU A 102 0.97 6.10 -8.45
C GLU A 102 -0.44 5.65 -8.07
N ALA A 103 -1.38 5.69 -9.02
CA ALA A 103 -2.74 5.21 -8.80
C ALA A 103 -2.78 3.73 -8.35
N ALA A 104 -1.90 2.89 -8.90
CA ALA A 104 -1.77 1.50 -8.47
C ALA A 104 -1.29 1.38 -7.01
N LEU A 105 -0.34 2.21 -6.57
CA LEU A 105 0.09 2.26 -5.17
C LEU A 105 -1.03 2.72 -4.26
N VAL A 106 -1.75 3.77 -4.64
CA VAL A 106 -2.92 4.28 -3.88
C VAL A 106 -3.93 3.15 -3.67
N VAL A 107 -4.31 2.43 -4.73
CA VAL A 107 -5.25 1.30 -4.63
C VAL A 107 -4.76 0.24 -3.64
N VAL A 108 -3.49 -0.16 -3.72
CA VAL A 108 -2.91 -1.17 -2.82
C VAL A 108 -3.01 -0.74 -1.36
N TYR A 109 -2.61 0.49 -1.04
CA TYR A 109 -2.61 0.99 0.34
C TYR A 109 -4.02 1.27 0.87
N THR A 110 -4.94 1.73 0.02
CA THR A 110 -6.36 1.85 0.37
C THR A 110 -6.96 0.49 0.70
N HIS A 111 -6.69 -0.55 -0.09
CA HIS A 111 -7.16 -1.90 0.22
C HIS A 111 -6.55 -2.46 1.51
N LEU A 112 -5.26 -2.22 1.77
CA LEU A 112 -4.64 -2.60 3.05
C LEU A 112 -5.34 -1.92 4.23
N ALA A 113 -5.65 -0.62 4.12
CA ALA A 113 -6.36 0.10 5.16
C ALA A 113 -7.76 -0.46 5.40
N HIS A 114 -8.50 -0.80 4.34
CA HIS A 114 -9.79 -1.47 4.47
C HIS A 114 -9.68 -2.83 5.16
N CYS A 115 -8.68 -3.65 4.81
CA CYS A 115 -8.48 -4.94 5.47
C CYS A 115 -8.14 -4.79 6.95
N ALA A 116 -7.30 -3.81 7.31
CA ALA A 116 -6.95 -3.54 8.69
C ALA A 116 -8.14 -2.98 9.49
N ASP A 117 -8.92 -2.07 8.91
CA ASP A 117 -10.13 -1.52 9.51
C ASP A 117 -11.19 -2.62 9.73
N MET A 118 -11.38 -3.53 8.77
CA MET A 118 -12.22 -4.71 8.96
C MET A 118 -11.73 -5.62 10.09
N LEU A 119 -10.42 -5.79 10.24
CA LEU A 119 -9.84 -6.58 11.33
C LEU A 119 -10.14 -5.95 12.69
N GLU A 120 -10.06 -4.62 12.81
CA GLU A 120 -10.42 -3.88 14.03
C GLU A 120 -11.90 -4.07 14.39
N GLN A 121 -12.78 -4.05 13.39
CA GLN A 121 -14.22 -4.20 13.59
C GLN A 121 -14.63 -5.63 13.96
N GLU A 122 -14.12 -6.63 13.22
CA GLU A 122 -14.57 -8.02 13.32
C GLU A 122 -13.80 -8.82 14.39
N MET A 123 -12.54 -8.48 14.63
CA MET A 123 -11.66 -9.19 15.55
C MET A 123 -10.83 -8.22 16.41
N PRO A 124 -11.46 -7.38 17.25
CA PRO A 124 -10.77 -6.33 18.00
C PRO A 124 -9.64 -6.84 18.90
N GLY A 125 -9.80 -8.02 19.51
CA GLY A 125 -8.74 -8.64 20.32
C GLY A 125 -7.53 -9.12 19.50
N MET A 126 -7.73 -9.42 18.22
CA MET A 126 -6.64 -9.75 17.29
C MET A 126 -5.96 -8.47 16.80
N ALA A 127 -6.73 -7.44 16.46
CA ALA A 127 -6.21 -6.12 16.10
C ALA A 127 -5.33 -5.54 17.21
N ASP A 128 -5.77 -5.58 18.47
CA ASP A 128 -4.98 -5.18 19.63
C ASP A 128 -3.67 -5.98 19.75
N ALA A 129 -3.71 -7.28 19.46
CA ALA A 129 -2.53 -8.15 19.53
C ALA A 129 -1.51 -7.83 18.42
N VAL A 130 -1.99 -7.46 17.22
CA VAL A 130 -1.14 -6.99 16.11
C VAL A 130 -0.55 -5.63 16.44
N ALA A 131 -1.38 -4.65 16.83
CA ALA A 131 -0.94 -3.30 17.17
C ALA A 131 0.10 -3.27 18.31
N SER A 132 -0.03 -4.17 19.28
CA SER A 132 0.91 -4.30 20.41
C SER A 132 2.12 -5.20 20.12
N GLY A 133 2.23 -5.74 18.90
CA GLY A 133 3.32 -6.63 18.50
C GLY A 133 3.35 -7.98 19.22
N LYS A 134 2.25 -8.38 19.87
CA LYS A 134 2.09 -9.72 20.47
C LYS A 134 1.93 -10.80 19.42
N ILE A 135 1.41 -10.42 18.25
CA ILE A 135 1.32 -11.24 17.06
C ILE A 135 2.04 -10.46 15.96
N ASP A 136 3.06 -11.08 15.36
CA ASP A 136 3.71 -10.51 14.19
C ASP A 136 2.91 -10.96 12.95
N PRO A 137 2.24 -10.05 12.22
CA PRO A 137 1.55 -10.39 10.97
C PRO A 137 2.54 -10.81 9.86
N ARG A 138 3.85 -10.76 10.11
CA ARG A 138 4.94 -11.16 9.20
C ARG A 138 5.47 -12.58 9.48
N ALA A 139 5.02 -13.25 10.54
CA ALA A 139 5.52 -14.56 10.99
C ALA A 139 4.90 -15.77 10.25
#